data_AF-A0A0N8GMW4-F1
#
_entry.id   AF-A0A0N8GMW4-F1
#
_cell.length_a   1.000
_cell.length_b   1.000
_cell.length_c   1.000
_cell.angle_alpha   90.00
_cell.angle_beta   90.00
_cell.angle_gamma   90.00
#
_symmetry.space_group_name_H-M   'P 1'
#
loop_
_entity.id
_entity.type
_entity.pdbx_description
1 polymer ?
#
loop_
_entity_poly.entity_id
_entity_poly.type
_entity_poly.pdbx_seq_one_letter_code
_entity_poly.pdbx_strand_id
1 'polypeptide(L)'
;MLLQIWNKTFYQYRKFDGQHFAEIERLINDHCLMLIAFRQRSIEGFDQEQEDEGKVKHVFKAFEEVLGPVGAAKFLHLLAPLFFPLLDRVIAEAYNLPLVKIGTNADKYRRFMRIVKEQIKTLGGEQTISRNPLKAIDEYNYCKYTKEWI
;
A
#
# COMPACT_ATOMS: atom_id res chain seq x y z
N MET A 1 14.58 -9.55 -6.63
CA MET A 1 15.36 -8.31 -6.92
C MET A 1 14.57 -7.02 -6.65
N LEU A 2 13.38 -6.80 -7.21
CA LEU A 2 12.59 -5.55 -7.05
C LEU A 2 12.28 -5.17 -5.59
N LEU A 3 11.78 -6.10 -4.77
CA LEU A 3 11.50 -5.85 -3.34
C LEU A 3 12.73 -5.40 -2.55
N GLN A 4 13.88 -6.00 -2.82
CA GLN A 4 15.14 -5.70 -2.13
C GLN A 4 15.65 -4.30 -2.48
N ILE A 5 15.45 -3.88 -3.74
CA ILE A 5 15.80 -2.55 -4.23
C ILE A 5 14.83 -1.49 -3.68
N TRP A 6 13.52 -1.77 -3.69
CA TRP A 6 12.48 -0.82 -3.31
C TRP A 6 12.26 -0.68 -1.79
N ASN A 7 12.72 -1.64 -1.00
CA ASN A 7 12.65 -1.62 0.46
C ASN A 7 14.05 -1.77 1.08
N LYS A 8 15.04 -1.09 0.49
CA LYS A 8 16.46 -1.20 0.85
C LYS A 8 16.72 -1.00 2.35
N THR A 9 16.08 -0.02 2.98
CA THR A 9 16.25 0.26 4.42
C THR A 9 15.78 -0.91 5.30
N PHE A 10 14.70 -1.60 4.91
CA PHE A 10 14.22 -2.77 5.64
C PHE A 10 15.17 -3.97 5.48
N TYR A 11 15.71 -4.16 4.28
CA TYR A 11 16.65 -5.24 3.98
C TYR A 11 18.11 -4.93 4.34
N GLN A 12 18.41 -3.73 4.84
CA GLN A 12 19.75 -3.38 5.33
C GLN A 12 20.19 -4.28 6.49
N TYR A 13 19.23 -4.71 7.33
CA TYR A 13 19.47 -5.53 8.51
C TYR A 13 18.77 -6.90 8.47
N ARG A 14 18.09 -7.23 7.36
CA ARG A 14 17.36 -8.49 7.18
C ARG A 14 17.89 -9.24 5.97
N LYS A 15 18.10 -10.54 6.12
CA LYS A 15 18.50 -11.41 5.01
C LYS A 15 17.34 -11.56 4.03
N PHE A 16 17.66 -11.44 2.75
CA PHE A 16 16.74 -11.78 1.67
C PHE A 16 17.22 -13.11 1.10
N ASP A 17 16.74 -14.20 1.69
CA ASP A 17 17.15 -15.57 1.39
C ASP A 17 15.95 -16.43 0.95
N GLY A 18 16.19 -17.73 0.71
CA GLY A 18 15.16 -18.65 0.25
C GLY A 18 14.01 -18.82 1.26
N GLN A 19 14.27 -18.69 2.56
CA GLN A 19 13.23 -18.78 3.58
C GLN A 19 12.32 -17.55 3.51
N HIS A 20 12.89 -16.36 3.42
CA HIS A 20 12.12 -15.13 3.26
C HIS A 20 11.27 -15.14 1.98
N PHE A 21 11.79 -15.72 0.90
CA PHE A 21 11.02 -15.89 -0.34
C PHE A 21 9.84 -16.85 -0.16
N ALA A 22 10.05 -18.00 0.52
CA ALA A 22 8.98 -18.95 0.82
C ALA A 22 7.88 -18.34 1.71
N GLU A 23 8.23 -17.45 2.65
CA GLU A 23 7.26 -16.70 3.45
C GLU A 23 6.39 -15.78 2.59
N ILE A 24 6.97 -15.11 1.59
CA ILE A 24 6.23 -14.28 0.64
C ILE A 24 5.32 -15.13 -0.24
N GLU A 25 5.80 -16.27 -0.77
CA GLU A 25 4.96 -17.17 -1.56
C GLU A 25 3.76 -17.69 -0.75
N ARG A 26 3.99 -18.06 0.52
CA ARG A 26 2.93 -18.48 1.42
C ARG A 26 1.90 -17.36 1.62
N LEU A 27 2.33 -16.11 1.85
CA LEU A 27 1.42 -14.97 1.97
C LEU A 27 0.54 -14.78 0.73
N ILE A 28 1.12 -14.90 -0.47
CA ILE A 28 0.37 -14.77 -1.72
C ILE A 28 -0.68 -15.89 -1.81
N ASN A 29 -0.30 -17.13 -1.50
CA ASN A 29 -1.20 -18.28 -1.56
C ASN A 29 -2.35 -18.17 -0.55
N ASP A 30 -2.03 -17.83 0.71
CA ASP A 30 -3.00 -17.71 1.81
C ASP A 30 -4.04 -16.61 1.55
N HIS A 31 -3.68 -15.57 0.79
CA HIS A 31 -4.54 -14.42 0.51
C HIS A 31 -4.96 -14.29 -0.96
N CYS A 32 -4.70 -15.28 -1.80
CA CYS A 32 -4.85 -15.21 -3.26
C CYS A 32 -6.23 -14.75 -3.72
N LEU A 33 -7.30 -15.36 -3.19
CA LEU A 33 -8.68 -15.01 -3.56
C LEU A 33 -9.03 -13.56 -3.20
N MET A 34 -8.57 -13.09 -2.03
CA MET A 34 -8.81 -11.72 -1.58
C MET A 34 -8.04 -10.71 -2.44
N LEU A 35 -6.78 -11.02 -2.79
CA LEU A 35 -5.95 -10.19 -3.65
C LEU A 35 -6.52 -10.10 -5.08
N ILE A 36 -7.05 -11.19 -5.63
CA ILE A 36 -7.72 -11.20 -6.93
C ILE A 36 -8.97 -10.32 -6.90
N ALA A 37 -9.78 -10.40 -5.83
CA ALA A 37 -10.97 -9.57 -5.68
C ALA A 37 -10.62 -8.07 -5.64
N PHE A 38 -9.61 -7.68 -4.85
CA PHE A 38 -9.14 -6.29 -4.82
C PHE A 38 -8.53 -5.82 -6.15
N ARG A 39 -7.84 -6.71 -6.88
CA ARG A 39 -7.23 -6.38 -8.18
C ARG A 39 -8.26 -6.01 -9.26
N GLN A 40 -9.48 -6.52 -9.15
CA GLN A 40 -10.59 -6.23 -10.08
C GLN A 40 -11.28 -4.89 -9.77
N ARG A 41 -10.91 -4.24 -8.66
CA ARG A 41 -11.55 -3.04 -8.15
C ARG A 41 -10.57 -1.87 -8.21
N SER A 42 -11.13 -0.67 -8.20
CA SER A 42 -10.37 0.55 -8.00
C SER A 42 -10.59 1.10 -6.59
N ILE A 43 -9.75 2.06 -6.19
CA ILE A 43 -9.81 2.63 -4.84
C ILE A 43 -11.12 3.41 -4.58
N GLU A 44 -11.80 3.90 -5.62
CA GLU A 44 -13.14 4.47 -5.47
C GLU A 44 -14.15 3.44 -4.93
N GLY A 45 -13.91 2.16 -5.24
CA GLY A 45 -14.66 1.03 -4.72
C GLY A 45 -14.33 0.63 -3.29
N PHE A 46 -13.24 1.13 -2.69
CA PHE A 46 -12.89 0.82 -1.30
C PHE A 46 -13.99 1.30 -0.35
N ASP A 47 -14.31 0.53 0.70
CA ASP A 47 -15.36 0.80 1.72
C ASP A 47 -16.81 0.79 1.23
N GLN A 48 -17.05 0.32 0.00
CA GLN A 48 -18.40 0.03 -0.51
C GLN A 48 -18.95 -1.30 0.01
N GLU A 49 -18.09 -2.29 0.27
CA GLU A 49 -18.50 -3.54 0.92
C GLU A 49 -18.30 -3.44 2.43
N GLN A 50 -19.26 -3.94 3.21
CA GLN A 50 -19.27 -3.82 4.68
C GLN A 50 -18.01 -4.41 5.35
N GLU A 51 -17.35 -5.36 4.70
CA GLU A 51 -16.17 -6.06 5.24
C GLU A 51 -14.82 -5.55 4.68
N ASP A 52 -14.83 -4.62 3.73
CA ASP A 52 -13.62 -4.17 3.02
C ASP A 52 -12.52 -3.72 3.99
N GLU A 53 -12.90 -2.93 4.99
CA GLU A 53 -11.92 -2.41 5.95
C GLU A 53 -11.26 -3.52 6.76
N GLY A 54 -12.03 -4.52 7.17
CA GLY A 54 -11.53 -5.69 7.88
C GLY A 54 -10.57 -6.49 7.01
N LYS A 55 -10.97 -6.76 5.76
CA LYS A 55 -10.15 -7.47 4.77
C LYS A 55 -8.85 -6.74 4.46
N VAL A 56 -8.90 -5.44 4.21
CA VAL A 56 -7.71 -4.59 3.98
C VAL A 56 -6.78 -4.61 5.18
N LYS A 57 -7.31 -4.41 6.39
CA LYS A 57 -6.49 -4.45 7.62
C LYS A 57 -5.83 -5.81 7.81
N HIS A 58 -6.57 -6.89 7.57
CA HIS A 58 -6.10 -8.26 7.70
C HIS A 58 -4.95 -8.55 6.73
N VAL A 59 -5.17 -8.31 5.43
CA VAL A 59 -4.13 -8.53 4.41
C VAL A 59 -2.92 -7.62 4.66
N PHE A 60 -3.14 -6.33 4.94
CA PHE A 60 -2.01 -5.42 5.19
C PHE A 60 -1.17 -5.89 6.37
N LYS A 61 -1.80 -6.30 7.48
CA LYS A 61 -1.08 -6.78 8.66
C LYS A 61 -0.26 -8.04 8.35
N ALA A 62 -0.83 -9.00 7.63
CA ALA A 62 -0.13 -10.23 7.26
C ALA A 62 1.12 -9.94 6.43
N PHE A 63 1.00 -9.05 5.43
CA PHE A 63 2.14 -8.62 4.63
C PHE A 63 3.14 -7.76 5.43
N GLU A 64 2.67 -6.93 6.35
CA GLU A 64 3.51 -6.08 7.20
C GLU A 64 4.43 -6.91 8.10
N GLU A 65 3.96 -8.02 8.64
CA GLU A 65 4.74 -8.90 9.53
C GLU A 65 6.00 -9.44 8.83
N VAL A 66 5.90 -9.72 7.53
CA VAL A 66 7.01 -10.25 6.72
C VAL A 66 7.83 -9.13 6.06
N LEU A 67 7.18 -8.12 5.49
CA LEU A 67 7.82 -7.11 4.63
C LEU A 67 8.05 -5.75 5.30
N GLY A 68 7.54 -5.54 6.51
CA GLY A 68 7.41 -4.24 7.13
C GLY A 68 6.34 -3.37 6.46
N PRO A 69 5.95 -2.24 7.07
CA PRO A 69 4.76 -1.49 6.63
C PRO A 69 4.92 -0.85 5.24
N VAL A 70 6.10 -0.32 4.93
CA VAL A 70 6.39 0.24 3.59
C VAL A 70 6.46 -0.88 2.54
N GLY A 71 7.09 -2.00 2.89
CA GLY A 71 7.17 -3.17 2.00
C GLY A 71 5.80 -3.75 1.69
N ALA A 72 4.93 -3.86 2.70
CA ALA A 72 3.55 -4.30 2.55
C ALA A 72 2.76 -3.39 1.60
N ALA A 73 2.77 -2.06 1.82
CA ALA A 73 2.09 -1.12 0.94
C ALA A 73 2.57 -1.24 -0.53
N LYS A 74 3.89 -1.31 -0.74
CA LYS A 74 4.48 -1.46 -2.08
C LYS A 74 4.12 -2.79 -2.74
N PHE A 75 4.13 -3.86 -1.97
CA PHE A 75 3.83 -5.19 -2.50
C PHE A 75 2.34 -5.33 -2.86
N LEU A 76 1.45 -4.82 -2.00
CA LEU A 76 0.02 -4.80 -2.28
C LEU A 76 -0.31 -3.93 -3.48
N HIS A 77 0.34 -2.76 -3.62
CA HIS A 77 0.21 -1.95 -4.83
C HIS A 77 0.66 -2.70 -6.09
N LEU A 78 1.76 -3.44 -6.03
CA LEU A 78 2.21 -4.25 -7.18
C LEU A 78 1.16 -5.29 -7.61
N LEU A 79 0.45 -5.88 -6.65
CA LEU A 79 -0.57 -6.91 -6.92
C LEU A 79 -1.91 -6.31 -7.38
N ALA A 80 -2.35 -5.19 -6.81
CA ALA A 80 -3.59 -4.50 -7.18
C ALA A 80 -3.35 -2.98 -7.28
N PRO A 81 -2.76 -2.51 -8.41
CA PRO A 81 -2.23 -1.15 -8.56
C PRO A 81 -3.28 -0.05 -8.68
N LEU A 82 -4.55 -0.41 -8.86
CA LEU A 82 -5.68 0.53 -8.88
C LEU A 82 -6.42 0.60 -7.54
N PHE A 83 -6.12 -0.31 -6.61
CA PHE A 83 -6.83 -0.41 -5.33
C PHE A 83 -5.96 0.01 -4.14
N PHE A 84 -4.72 -0.47 -4.06
CA PHE A 84 -3.83 -0.21 -2.94
C PHE A 84 -2.89 0.97 -3.22
N PRO A 85 -2.97 2.09 -2.49
CA PRO A 85 -2.07 3.21 -2.67
C PRO A 85 -0.67 2.90 -2.13
N LEU A 86 0.34 3.50 -2.75
CA LEU A 86 1.71 3.48 -2.27
C LEU A 86 1.85 4.35 -1.02
N LEU A 87 2.62 3.85 -0.04
CA LEU A 87 2.90 4.56 1.20
C LEU A 87 4.37 4.33 1.59
N ASP A 88 5.11 5.41 1.75
CA ASP A 88 6.42 5.41 2.41
C ASP A 88 6.37 6.17 3.74
N ARG A 89 7.50 6.24 4.45
CA ARG A 89 7.58 6.88 5.76
C ARG A 89 7.37 8.39 5.70
N VAL A 90 7.95 9.06 4.70
CA VAL A 90 7.87 10.52 4.56
C VAL A 90 6.45 10.92 4.21
N ILE A 91 5.82 10.21 3.29
CA ILE A 91 4.41 10.40 2.94
C ILE A 91 3.53 10.10 4.17
N ALA A 92 3.76 8.98 4.87
CA ALA A 92 2.99 8.65 6.07
C ALA A 92 3.06 9.74 7.14
N GLU A 93 4.24 10.31 7.38
CA GLU A 93 4.45 11.44 8.30
C GLU A 93 3.70 12.70 7.84
N ALA A 94 3.78 13.04 6.55
CA ALA A 94 3.08 14.19 5.97
C ALA A 94 1.55 14.12 6.14
N TYR A 95 0.98 12.91 6.14
CA TYR A 95 -0.45 12.68 6.40
C TYR A 95 -0.79 12.45 7.88
N ASN A 96 0.14 12.68 8.82
CA ASN A 96 -0.01 12.44 10.27
C ASN A 96 -0.33 10.98 10.63
N LEU A 97 0.27 10.04 9.89
CA LEU A 97 0.09 8.59 10.03
C LEU A 97 1.44 7.87 10.24
N PRO A 98 2.27 8.27 11.21
CA PRO A 98 3.63 7.77 11.34
C PRO A 98 3.68 6.24 11.48
N LEU A 99 4.52 5.60 10.67
CA LEU A 99 4.71 4.15 10.69
C LEU A 99 5.65 3.78 11.84
N VAL A 100 5.14 3.03 12.83
CA VAL A 100 5.84 2.79 14.11
C VAL A 100 6.43 1.38 14.19
N LYS A 101 5.70 0.45 14.82
CA LYS A 101 6.11 -0.92 15.05
C LYS A 101 5.42 -1.83 14.03
N ILE A 102 6.17 -2.80 13.51
CA ILE A 102 5.62 -3.87 12.66
C ILE A 102 4.42 -4.53 13.35
N GLY A 103 3.34 -4.71 12.60
CA GLY A 103 2.08 -5.33 13.04
C GLY A 103 1.08 -4.36 13.67
N THR A 104 1.38 -3.06 13.70
CA THR A 104 0.52 -2.02 14.34
C THR A 104 0.02 -0.96 13.37
N ASN A 105 0.34 -1.07 12.07
CA ASN A 105 0.09 0.02 11.12
C ASN A 105 -1.15 -0.20 10.23
N ALA A 106 -1.86 -1.33 10.38
CA ALA A 106 -3.05 -1.65 9.57
C ALA A 106 -4.15 -0.56 9.61
N ASP A 107 -4.48 -0.03 10.79
CA ASP A 107 -5.46 1.06 10.93
C ASP A 107 -5.00 2.36 10.26
N LYS A 108 -3.70 2.66 10.32
CA LYS A 108 -3.12 3.83 9.66
C LYS A 108 -3.18 3.67 8.15
N TYR A 109 -2.83 2.50 7.63
CA TYR A 109 -2.91 2.22 6.20
C TYR A 109 -4.35 2.28 5.69
N ARG A 110 -5.30 1.67 6.40
CA ARG A 110 -6.75 1.80 6.11
C ARG A 110 -7.17 3.28 6.07
N ARG A 111 -6.75 4.09 7.05
CA ARG A 111 -7.06 5.53 7.08
C ARG A 111 -6.44 6.27 5.90
N PHE A 112 -5.20 5.92 5.52
CA PHE A 112 -4.54 6.47 4.35
C PHE A 112 -5.30 6.14 3.06
N MET A 113 -5.78 4.91 2.88
CA MET A 113 -6.63 4.54 1.74
C MET A 113 -7.87 5.42 1.62
N ARG A 114 -8.54 5.73 2.74
CA ARG A 114 -9.67 6.66 2.72
C ARG A 114 -9.28 8.08 2.31
N ILE A 115 -8.14 8.58 2.80
CA ILE A 115 -7.65 9.91 2.41
C ILE A 115 -7.41 9.95 0.89
N VAL A 116 -6.73 8.95 0.34
CA VAL A 116 -6.44 8.89 -1.10
C VAL A 116 -7.72 8.77 -1.93
N LYS A 117 -8.68 7.93 -1.49
CA LYS A 117 -10.01 7.84 -2.10
C LYS A 117 -10.70 9.20 -2.17
N GLU A 118 -10.76 9.93 -1.06
CA GLU A 118 -11.42 11.25 -1.01
C GLU A 118 -10.67 12.31 -1.84
N GLN A 119 -9.34 12.24 -1.92
CA GLN A 119 -8.55 13.10 -2.82
C GLN A 119 -8.92 12.86 -4.28
N ILE A 120 -8.98 11.61 -4.71
CA ILE A 120 -9.36 11.23 -6.08
C ILE A 120 -10.78 11.72 -6.38
N LYS A 121 -11.72 11.49 -5.47
CA LYS A 121 -13.10 11.96 -5.60
C LYS A 121 -13.18 13.49 -5.73
N THR A 122 -12.42 14.22 -4.91
CA THR A 122 -12.39 15.70 -4.94
C THR A 122 -11.81 16.25 -6.25
N LEU A 123 -10.89 15.52 -6.88
CA LEU A 123 -10.27 15.86 -8.14
C LEU A 123 -11.11 15.45 -9.39
N GLY A 124 -12.36 15.02 -9.19
CA GLY A 124 -13.29 14.65 -10.27
C GLY A 124 -13.43 13.15 -10.53
N GLY A 125 -12.78 12.31 -9.71
CA GLY A 125 -12.82 10.85 -9.81
C GLY A 125 -11.88 10.29 -10.87
N GLU A 126 -11.86 8.95 -10.99
CA GLU A 126 -10.89 8.26 -11.86
C GLU A 126 -11.03 8.61 -13.34
N GLN A 127 -12.25 8.95 -13.78
CA GLN A 127 -12.50 9.32 -15.18
C GLN A 127 -11.83 10.65 -15.56
N THR A 128 -11.56 11.52 -14.58
CA THR A 128 -10.84 12.79 -14.78
C THR A 128 -9.34 12.64 -14.56
N ILE A 129 -8.91 11.76 -13.65
CA ILE A 129 -7.50 11.63 -13.21
C ILE A 129 -6.79 10.48 -13.92
N SER A 130 -6.53 10.64 -15.22
CA SER A 130 -5.70 9.70 -16.02
C SER A 130 -6.14 8.23 -15.96
N ARG A 131 -5.37 7.31 -16.58
CA ARG A 131 -5.65 5.87 -16.49
C ARG A 131 -5.24 5.22 -15.16
N ASN A 132 -4.44 5.91 -14.32
CA ASN A 132 -4.04 5.38 -13.02
C ASN A 132 -3.99 6.52 -11.97
N PRO A 133 -5.10 6.76 -11.25
CA PRO A 133 -5.21 7.84 -10.28
C PRO A 133 -4.24 7.66 -9.10
N LEU A 134 -4.00 6.42 -8.68
CA LEU A 134 -3.08 6.12 -7.58
C LEU A 134 -1.64 6.46 -7.93
N LYS A 135 -1.23 6.24 -9.18
CA LYS A 135 0.09 6.65 -9.65
C LYS A 135 0.24 8.17 -9.67
N ALA A 136 -0.78 8.90 -10.11
CA ALA A 136 -0.76 10.37 -10.12
C ALA A 136 -0.65 10.94 -8.69
N ILE A 137 -1.40 10.37 -7.73
CA ILE A 137 -1.31 10.75 -6.32
C ILE A 137 0.06 10.41 -5.73
N ASP A 138 0.63 9.25 -6.06
CA ASP A 138 1.97 8.86 -5.62
C ASP A 138 3.05 9.82 -6.14
N GLU A 139 3.03 10.15 -7.44
CA GLU A 139 3.96 11.11 -8.05
C GLU A 139 3.84 12.50 -7.42
N TYR A 140 2.61 12.97 -7.16
CA TYR A 140 2.39 14.23 -6.45
C TYR A 140 2.97 14.19 -5.03
N ASN A 141 2.66 13.14 -4.26
CA ASN A 141 3.15 12.99 -2.89
C ASN A 141 4.69 12.91 -2.84
N TYR A 142 5.29 12.22 -3.82
CA TYR A 142 6.75 12.16 -3.96
C TYR A 142 7.35 13.54 -4.24
N CYS A 143 6.83 14.27 -5.23
CA CYS A 143 7.30 15.60 -5.59
C CYS A 143 7.17 16.60 -4.43
N LYS A 144 6.03 16.59 -3.73
CA LYS A 144 5.73 17.52 -2.65
C LYS A 144 6.46 17.19 -1.35
N TYR A 145 6.37 15.95 -0.88
CA TYR A 145 6.82 15.59 0.46
C TYR A 145 8.21 14.97 0.49
N THR A 146 8.61 14.25 -0.57
CA THR A 146 9.93 13.60 -0.61
C THR A 146 11.00 14.46 -1.28
N LYS A 147 10.62 15.22 -2.31
CA LYS A 147 11.53 16.06 -3.08
C LYS A 147 11.43 17.55 -2.80
N GLU A 148 10.33 18.00 -2.18
CA GLU A 148 10.06 19.42 -1.91
C GLU A 148 10.16 20.29 -3.18
N TRP A 149 9.76 19.74 -4.33
CA TRP A 149 9.75 20.47 -5.60
C TRP A 149 8.56 21.41 -5.74
N ILE A 150 7.54 21.23 -4.90
CA ILE A 150 6.26 21.94 -4.90
C ILE A 150 5.92 22.32 -3.46
#